data_AF-A0A257TRJ3-F1
#
_entry.id   AF-A0A257TRJ3-F1
#
_cell.length_a   1.000
_cell.length_b   1.000
_cell.length_c   1.000
_cell.angle_alpha   90.00
_cell.angle_beta   90.00
_cell.angle_gamma   90.00
#
_symmetry.space_group_name_H-M   'P 1'
#
loop_
_entity.id
_entity.type
_entity.pdbx_description
1 polymer ?
#
loop_
_entity_poly.entity_id
_entity_poly.type
_entity_poly.pdbx_seq_one_letter_code
_entity_poly.pdbx_strand_id
1 'polypeptide(L)'
;MAKNIALRTAFTLLLFVSGLAAQKLPKNPLDGRKVFEREGCLNCHAVNGSGGTVGPDFGKKVFFGNGYDLLSKMWDHSQKMLLVMARTKTERPHFTGKDYRELSDFLYFIRYLGQPGNASVGKRLFAGKSCIECHSVGRAVRGKIPLDSMSIYVSPVRLAQAMWNHSVQMHRRGAVKSVKLPTFSDNEFADLTAYIRKASSLKSEEEIYSYPGDPVLGEKLFKDKGCYYCHVEKPIGPKPDRFNTNESVTAIAGIMWNHSAKMAAAMKTLKKPFPTFTGDQMADVISYLYFEGSPKTAGSEELGARLFKEKGCASCHVGGNQFQAPTVEKLGPFHDKEDFMAALWNHAPRMEELLLSKGKELPKLLPNEVKSLYLFIDAKTKAAK
;
A
#
# COMPACT_ATOMS: atom_id res chain seq x y z
N MET A 1 67.13 13.30 -28.28
CA MET A 1 66.21 12.16 -28.06
C MET A 1 65.24 12.53 -26.95
N ALA A 2 63.97 12.76 -27.30
CA ALA A 2 62.92 13.23 -26.40
C ALA A 2 62.42 12.10 -25.48
N LYS A 3 62.21 12.39 -24.20
CA LYS A 3 61.50 11.51 -23.26
C LYS A 3 60.07 12.02 -23.08
N ASN A 4 59.11 11.27 -23.60
CA ASN A 4 57.68 11.49 -23.43
C ASN A 4 57.27 11.27 -21.97
N ILE A 5 56.69 12.29 -21.34
CA ILE A 5 55.98 12.17 -20.07
C ILE A 5 54.49 12.02 -20.43
N ALA A 6 53.97 10.81 -20.30
CA ALA A 6 52.54 10.55 -20.46
C ALA A 6 51.83 10.85 -19.13
N LEU A 7 51.11 11.97 -19.08
CA LEU A 7 50.25 12.34 -17.96
C LEU A 7 48.96 11.50 -18.02
N ARG A 8 48.83 10.51 -17.13
CA ARG A 8 47.59 9.74 -16.98
C ARG A 8 46.64 10.51 -16.07
N THR A 9 45.65 11.18 -16.65
CA THR A 9 44.49 11.72 -15.92
C THR A 9 43.59 10.57 -15.48
N ALA A 10 43.60 10.26 -14.17
CA ALA A 10 42.65 9.34 -13.57
C ALA A 10 41.31 10.06 -13.39
N PHE A 11 40.33 9.72 -14.23
CA PHE A 11 38.95 10.18 -14.07
C PHE A 11 38.27 9.29 -13.04
N THR A 12 38.30 9.69 -11.77
CA THR A 12 37.56 9.00 -10.70
C THR A 12 36.08 9.28 -10.88
N LEU A 13 35.35 8.34 -11.47
CA LEU A 13 33.90 8.39 -11.57
C LEU A 13 33.33 8.18 -10.16
N LEU A 14 33.01 9.28 -9.46
CA LEU A 14 32.23 9.25 -8.22
C LEU A 14 30.83 8.74 -8.54
N LEU A 15 30.62 7.43 -8.36
CA LEU A 15 29.30 6.84 -8.30
C LEU A 15 28.62 7.38 -7.03
N PHE A 16 27.78 8.39 -7.20
CA PHE A 16 26.78 8.75 -6.19
C PHE A 16 25.81 7.57 -6.08
N VAL A 17 26.08 6.67 -5.12
CA VAL A 17 25.10 5.69 -4.67
C VAL A 17 24.01 6.49 -3.96
N SER A 18 23.02 6.91 -4.74
CA SER A 18 21.76 7.41 -4.21
C SER A 18 21.14 6.26 -3.44
N GLY A 19 21.31 6.24 -2.12
CA GLY A 19 20.64 5.30 -1.24
C GLY A 19 19.14 5.51 -1.38
N LEU A 20 18.49 4.72 -2.24
CA LEU A 20 17.05 4.53 -2.19
C LEU A 20 16.78 3.85 -0.84
N ALA A 21 16.48 4.64 0.18
CA ALA A 21 16.00 4.11 1.45
C ALA A 21 14.78 3.25 1.13
N ALA A 22 14.89 1.94 1.40
CA ALA A 22 13.78 1.02 1.23
C ALA A 22 12.58 1.49 2.05
N GLN A 23 11.38 1.38 1.49
CA GLN A 23 10.16 1.72 2.20
C GLN A 23 10.06 0.86 3.47
N LYS A 24 9.84 1.49 4.62
CA LYS A 24 9.58 0.76 5.87
C LYS A 24 8.18 0.17 5.80
N LEU A 25 8.08 -1.15 5.68
CA LEU A 25 6.82 -1.88 5.62
C LEU A 25 6.17 -1.98 7.02
N PRO A 26 4.84 -1.83 7.13
CA PRO A 26 4.12 -2.05 8.39
C PRO A 26 3.97 -3.54 8.70
N LYS A 27 4.26 -4.00 9.92
CA LYS A 27 4.01 -5.41 10.30
C LYS A 27 2.51 -5.76 10.28
N ASN A 28 1.68 -4.84 10.77
CA ASN A 28 0.23 -4.94 10.71
C ASN A 28 -0.36 -3.64 10.15
N PRO A 29 -0.73 -3.62 8.86
CA PRO A 29 -1.35 -2.45 8.22
C PRO A 29 -2.64 -1.96 8.89
N LEU A 30 -3.30 -2.78 9.73
CA LEU A 30 -4.52 -2.40 10.44
C LEU A 30 -4.26 -1.65 11.75
N ASP A 31 -3.01 -1.55 12.23
CA ASP A 31 -2.74 -0.86 13.50
C ASP A 31 -3.12 0.62 13.47
N GLY A 32 -3.09 1.27 12.30
CA GLY A 32 -3.57 2.64 12.14
C GLY A 32 -5.06 2.83 12.37
N ARG A 33 -5.86 1.75 12.37
CA ARG A 33 -7.26 1.83 12.80
C ARG A 33 -7.37 2.30 14.25
N LYS A 34 -6.46 1.86 15.13
CA LYS A 34 -6.44 2.28 16.54
C LYS A 34 -6.19 3.78 16.65
N VAL A 35 -5.27 4.31 15.85
CA VAL A 35 -5.02 5.76 15.76
C VAL A 35 -6.26 6.47 15.22
N PHE A 36 -6.84 5.98 14.12
CA PHE A 36 -8.03 6.55 13.51
C PHE A 36 -9.23 6.64 14.48
N GLU A 37 -9.43 5.62 15.31
CA GLU A 37 -10.50 5.58 16.32
C GLU A 37 -10.17 6.45 17.53
N ARG A 38 -8.96 6.31 18.11
CA ARG A 38 -8.51 7.05 19.29
C ARG A 38 -8.52 8.56 19.07
N GLU A 39 -8.14 9.00 17.88
CA GLU A 39 -8.05 10.42 17.51
C GLU A 39 -9.39 10.98 17.02
N GLY A 40 -10.49 10.23 17.15
CA GLY A 40 -11.85 10.70 16.88
C GLY A 40 -12.19 10.87 15.41
N CYS A 41 -11.38 10.33 14.48
CA CYS A 41 -11.63 10.46 13.05
C CYS A 41 -12.99 9.88 12.63
N LEU A 42 -13.43 8.80 13.29
CA LEU A 42 -14.74 8.17 13.07
C LEU A 42 -15.93 9.07 13.42
N ASN A 43 -15.76 10.14 14.19
CA ASN A 43 -16.86 11.05 14.52
C ASN A 43 -17.41 11.77 13.29
N CYS A 44 -16.54 11.99 12.29
CA CYS A 44 -16.90 12.68 11.06
C CYS A 44 -16.74 11.78 9.83
N HIS A 45 -15.69 10.97 9.76
CA HIS A 45 -15.41 10.08 8.65
C HIS A 45 -15.96 8.67 8.90
N ALA A 46 -16.12 7.91 7.81
CA ALA A 46 -16.49 6.51 7.87
C ALA A 46 -15.43 5.60 7.22
N VAL A 47 -15.46 4.33 7.60
CA VAL A 47 -14.75 3.24 6.91
C VAL A 47 -15.77 2.16 6.59
N ASN A 48 -16.04 1.96 5.30
CA ASN A 48 -17.02 0.97 4.81
C ASN A 48 -18.40 1.13 5.48
N GLY A 49 -18.89 2.37 5.58
CA GLY A 49 -20.18 2.71 6.19
C GLY A 49 -20.19 2.79 7.71
N SER A 50 -19.10 2.44 8.40
CA SER A 50 -18.99 2.58 9.86
C SER A 50 -18.34 3.92 10.23
N GLY A 51 -19.05 4.78 10.97
CA GLY A 51 -18.57 6.10 11.41
C GLY A 51 -19.54 7.23 11.06
N GLY A 52 -19.04 8.45 11.06
CA GLY A 52 -19.80 9.66 10.73
C GLY A 52 -20.03 9.83 9.23
N THR A 53 -20.95 10.73 8.88
CA THR A 53 -21.35 11.02 7.49
C THR A 53 -20.96 12.41 7.01
N VAL A 54 -20.28 13.20 7.85
CA VAL A 54 -19.84 14.57 7.53
C VAL A 54 -18.65 14.56 6.57
N GLY A 55 -17.66 13.71 6.87
CA GLY A 55 -16.50 13.45 6.04
C GLY A 55 -16.72 12.29 5.06
N PRO A 56 -15.83 12.10 4.08
CA PRO A 56 -15.89 10.97 3.18
C PRO A 56 -15.75 9.62 3.91
N ASP A 57 -16.44 8.62 3.37
CA ASP A 57 -16.21 7.20 3.69
C ASP A 57 -14.97 6.71 2.93
N PHE A 58 -13.90 6.40 3.65
CA PHE A 58 -12.63 5.94 3.09
C PHE A 58 -12.69 4.54 2.46
N GLY A 59 -13.73 3.77 2.75
CA GLY A 59 -14.02 2.52 2.06
C GLY A 59 -14.58 2.72 0.64
N LYS A 60 -15.23 3.87 0.41
CA LYS A 60 -15.84 4.22 -0.90
C LYS A 60 -14.96 5.18 -1.70
N LYS A 61 -14.44 6.22 -1.05
CA LYS A 61 -13.51 7.21 -1.63
C LYS A 61 -12.09 6.83 -1.24
N VAL A 62 -11.53 5.88 -1.99
CA VAL A 62 -10.20 5.33 -1.70
C VAL A 62 -9.10 6.37 -1.82
N PHE A 63 -8.15 6.29 -0.88
CA PHE A 63 -6.86 6.96 -0.95
C PHE A 63 -5.80 6.05 -1.59
N PHE A 64 -5.20 6.50 -2.70
CA PHE A 64 -4.13 5.80 -3.43
C PHE A 64 -2.75 6.44 -3.24
N GLY A 65 -2.58 7.25 -2.20
CA GLY A 65 -1.35 8.01 -2.00
C GLY A 65 -0.40 7.37 -0.99
N ASN A 66 0.79 7.95 -0.85
CA ASN A 66 1.70 7.66 0.25
C ASN A 66 1.59 8.73 1.35
N GLY A 67 2.46 8.66 2.36
CA GLY A 67 2.45 9.63 3.46
C GLY A 67 2.50 11.10 3.04
N TYR A 68 3.15 11.45 1.93
CA TYR A 68 3.18 12.83 1.45
C TYR A 68 1.85 13.26 0.84
N ASP A 69 1.16 12.36 0.14
CA ASP A 69 -0.20 12.59 -0.37
C ASP A 69 -1.20 12.76 0.77
N LEU A 70 -1.06 11.98 1.84
CA LEU A 70 -1.91 12.11 3.01
C LEU A 70 -1.73 13.48 3.64
N LEU A 71 -0.48 13.93 3.84
CA LEU A 71 -0.20 15.22 4.48
C LEU A 71 -0.72 16.36 3.64
N SER A 72 -0.45 16.31 2.33
CA SER A 72 -0.97 17.29 1.35
C SER A 72 -2.49 17.41 1.46
N LYS A 73 -3.22 16.28 1.44
CA LYS A 73 -4.68 16.28 1.57
C LYS A 73 -5.17 16.78 2.92
N MET A 74 -4.56 16.33 4.02
CA MET A 74 -4.93 16.75 5.38
C MET A 74 -4.66 18.25 5.58
N TRP A 75 -3.51 18.73 5.13
CA TRP A 75 -3.10 20.12 5.19
C TRP A 75 -4.07 21.02 4.42
N ASP A 76 -4.33 20.71 3.14
CA ASP A 76 -5.26 21.47 2.29
C ASP A 76 -6.72 21.37 2.79
N HIS A 77 -7.05 20.33 3.57
CA HIS A 77 -8.36 20.14 4.20
C HIS A 77 -8.43 20.69 5.64
N SER A 78 -7.32 21.14 6.21
CA SER A 78 -7.15 21.46 7.64
C SER A 78 -8.18 22.47 8.15
N GLN A 79 -8.35 23.59 7.44
CA GLN A 79 -9.30 24.64 7.84
C GLN A 79 -10.76 24.15 7.85
N LYS A 80 -11.15 23.31 6.88
CA LYS A 80 -12.50 22.73 6.83
C LYS A 80 -12.70 21.74 7.99
N MET A 81 -11.69 20.93 8.29
CA MET A 81 -11.71 20.04 9.45
C MET A 81 -11.86 20.84 10.74
N LEU A 82 -11.07 21.91 10.93
CA LEU A 82 -11.13 22.75 12.12
C LEU A 82 -12.49 23.39 12.34
N LEU A 83 -13.13 23.89 11.29
CA LEU A 83 -14.48 24.47 11.38
C LEU A 83 -15.50 23.43 11.85
N VAL A 84 -15.41 22.20 11.36
CA VAL A 84 -16.29 21.10 11.79
C VAL A 84 -15.94 20.69 13.22
N MET A 85 -14.66 20.47 13.53
CA MET A 85 -14.15 20.13 14.86
C MET A 85 -14.61 21.13 15.92
N ALA A 86 -14.54 22.44 15.63
CA ALA A 86 -15.04 23.48 16.53
C ALA A 86 -16.56 23.36 16.77
N ARG A 87 -17.35 23.05 15.73
CA ARG A 87 -18.80 22.86 15.85
C ARG A 87 -19.17 21.58 16.61
N THR A 88 -18.40 20.52 16.43
CA THR A 88 -18.62 19.21 17.06
C THR A 88 -17.90 19.05 18.40
N LYS A 89 -17.20 20.10 18.87
CA LYS A 89 -16.36 20.07 20.08
C LYS A 89 -15.35 18.91 20.06
N THR A 90 -14.83 18.59 18.88
CA THR A 90 -13.78 17.59 18.70
C THR A 90 -12.43 18.29 18.76
N GLU A 91 -11.52 17.81 19.60
CA GLU A 91 -10.16 18.35 19.65
C GLU A 91 -9.39 17.97 18.38
N ARG A 92 -8.49 18.85 17.94
CA ARG A 92 -7.63 18.53 16.80
C ARG A 92 -6.65 17.43 17.23
N PRO A 93 -6.53 16.34 16.47
CA PRO A 93 -5.56 15.28 16.76
C PRO A 93 -4.13 15.79 16.81
N HIS A 94 -3.38 15.27 17.76
CA HIS A 94 -1.93 15.46 17.86
C HIS A 94 -1.24 14.13 17.58
N PHE A 95 -0.39 14.07 16.55
CA PHE A 95 0.25 12.83 16.14
C PHE A 95 1.73 12.76 16.56
N THR A 96 2.21 11.57 16.91
CA THR A 96 3.63 11.23 16.80
C THR A 96 3.97 10.80 15.36
N GLY A 97 5.25 10.73 14.99
CA GLY A 97 5.64 10.15 13.69
C GLY A 97 5.16 8.71 13.52
N LYS A 98 5.10 7.93 14.60
CA LYS A 98 4.50 6.59 14.60
C LYS A 98 3.01 6.62 14.29
N ASP A 99 2.24 7.50 14.94
CA ASP A 99 0.80 7.62 14.69
C ASP A 99 0.53 8.00 13.23
N TYR A 100 1.31 8.95 12.69
CA TYR A 100 1.19 9.39 11.31
C TYR A 100 1.48 8.25 10.33
N ARG A 101 2.55 7.47 10.58
CA ARG A 101 2.89 6.29 9.78
C ARG A 101 1.74 5.29 9.75
N GLU A 102 1.26 4.89 10.93
CA GLU A 102 0.21 3.88 11.06
C GLU A 102 -1.08 4.36 10.41
N LEU A 103 -1.47 5.62 10.60
CA LEU A 103 -2.62 6.23 9.94
C LEU A 103 -2.48 6.20 8.40
N SER A 104 -1.31 6.59 7.88
CA SER A 104 -1.02 6.54 6.44
C SER A 104 -1.11 5.13 5.89
N ASP A 105 -0.51 4.16 6.57
CA ASP A 105 -0.51 2.76 6.16
C ASP A 105 -1.94 2.19 6.20
N PHE A 106 -2.72 2.48 7.23
CA PHE A 106 -4.10 2.05 7.35
C PHE A 106 -4.99 2.62 6.24
N LEU A 107 -4.93 3.94 6.00
CA LEU A 107 -5.73 4.57 4.95
C LEU A 107 -5.38 4.05 3.56
N TYR A 108 -4.10 3.79 3.30
CA TYR A 108 -3.65 3.11 2.09
C TYR A 108 -4.19 1.67 2.04
N PHE A 109 -4.22 0.95 3.16
CA PHE A 109 -4.64 -0.46 3.23
C PHE A 109 -6.16 -0.70 3.17
N ILE A 110 -7.02 0.30 3.36
CA ILE A 110 -8.48 0.10 3.31
C ILE A 110 -8.93 -0.51 1.99
N ARG A 111 -8.37 -0.08 0.84
CA ARG A 111 -8.72 -0.66 -0.48
C ARG A 111 -8.25 -2.10 -0.64
N TYR A 112 -7.13 -2.45 -0.03
CA TYR A 112 -6.59 -3.81 -0.11
C TYR A 112 -7.63 -4.85 0.31
N LEU A 113 -8.47 -4.55 1.31
CA LEU A 113 -9.51 -5.48 1.78
C LEU A 113 -10.57 -5.81 0.71
N GLY A 114 -10.71 -4.97 -0.31
CA GLY A 114 -11.64 -5.19 -1.41
C GLY A 114 -13.11 -5.04 -1.02
N GLN A 115 -14.00 -5.47 -1.92
CA GLN A 115 -15.44 -5.43 -1.71
C GLN A 115 -15.98 -6.84 -1.43
N PRO A 116 -17.07 -6.98 -0.65
CA PRO A 116 -17.72 -8.27 -0.48
C PRO A 116 -18.12 -8.92 -1.81
N GLY A 117 -18.02 -10.23 -1.89
CA GLY A 117 -18.42 -10.99 -3.08
C GLY A 117 -19.93 -11.18 -3.20
N ASN A 118 -20.42 -11.28 -4.43
CA ASN A 118 -21.80 -11.58 -4.78
C ASN A 118 -21.93 -13.05 -5.23
N ALA A 119 -22.57 -13.88 -4.40
CA ALA A 119 -22.75 -15.31 -4.67
C ALA A 119 -23.51 -15.63 -5.97
N SER A 120 -24.43 -14.76 -6.41
CA SER A 120 -25.16 -14.95 -7.66
C SER A 120 -24.27 -14.71 -8.88
N VAL A 121 -23.38 -13.71 -8.80
CA VAL A 121 -22.34 -13.49 -9.81
C VAL A 121 -21.36 -14.66 -9.79
N GLY A 122 -20.89 -15.07 -8.61
CA GLY A 122 -19.98 -16.20 -8.43
C GLY A 122 -20.50 -17.50 -9.04
N LYS A 123 -21.81 -17.80 -8.90
CA LYS A 123 -22.43 -18.97 -9.54
C LYS A 123 -22.31 -18.91 -11.06
N ARG A 124 -22.56 -17.75 -11.67
CA ARG A 124 -22.41 -17.55 -13.12
C ARG A 124 -20.96 -17.66 -13.55
N LEU A 125 -20.03 -17.06 -12.79
CA LEU A 125 -18.59 -17.18 -13.04
C LEU A 125 -18.15 -18.63 -12.98
N PHE A 126 -18.57 -19.40 -11.98
CA PHE A 126 -18.19 -20.80 -11.82
C PHE A 126 -18.57 -21.67 -13.03
N ALA A 127 -19.75 -21.41 -13.62
CA ALA A 127 -20.17 -22.07 -14.86
C ALA A 127 -19.46 -21.50 -16.09
N GLY A 128 -19.48 -20.17 -16.26
CA GLY A 128 -18.95 -19.48 -17.45
C GLY A 128 -17.43 -19.54 -17.60
N LYS A 129 -16.69 -19.72 -16.51
CA LYS A 129 -15.23 -19.94 -16.49
C LYS A 129 -14.85 -21.42 -16.46
N SER A 130 -15.79 -22.31 -16.78
CA SER A 130 -15.62 -23.77 -16.89
C SER A 130 -15.11 -24.45 -15.60
N CYS A 131 -15.25 -23.82 -14.43
CA CYS A 131 -14.89 -24.45 -13.16
C CYS A 131 -15.73 -25.72 -12.95
N ILE A 132 -17.00 -25.67 -13.34
CA ILE A 132 -17.96 -26.78 -13.24
C ILE A 132 -17.56 -28.02 -14.04
N GLU A 133 -16.68 -27.94 -15.02
CA GLU A 133 -16.22 -29.10 -15.82
C GLU A 133 -15.38 -30.08 -14.99
N CYS A 134 -14.74 -29.58 -13.93
CA CYS A 134 -13.88 -30.37 -13.06
C CYS A 134 -14.30 -30.31 -11.59
N HIS A 135 -14.96 -29.24 -11.16
CA HIS A 135 -15.30 -29.02 -9.76
C HIS A 135 -16.81 -29.09 -9.50
N SER A 136 -17.17 -29.45 -8.28
CA SER A 136 -18.54 -29.44 -7.78
C SER A 136 -18.64 -28.69 -6.45
N VAL A 137 -19.81 -28.12 -6.16
CA VAL A 137 -20.11 -27.40 -4.91
C VAL A 137 -21.53 -27.76 -4.50
N GLY A 138 -21.77 -28.01 -3.21
CA GLY A 138 -23.09 -28.28 -2.62
C GLY A 138 -23.59 -29.70 -2.81
N ARG A 139 -23.06 -30.41 -3.80
CA ARG A 139 -23.32 -31.82 -4.06
C ARG A 139 -22.09 -32.45 -4.70
N ALA A 140 -21.62 -33.55 -4.13
CA ALA A 140 -20.57 -34.34 -4.75
C ALA A 140 -21.05 -34.93 -6.07
N VAL A 141 -20.23 -34.81 -7.11
CA VAL A 141 -20.49 -35.38 -8.44
C VAL A 141 -19.36 -36.33 -8.79
N ARG A 142 -19.69 -37.56 -9.18
CA ARG A 142 -18.69 -38.57 -9.56
C ARG A 142 -17.76 -38.02 -10.65
N GLY A 143 -16.45 -38.14 -10.43
CA GLY A 143 -15.43 -37.64 -11.37
C GLY A 143 -15.12 -36.15 -11.28
N LYS A 144 -15.77 -35.40 -10.37
CA LYS A 144 -15.47 -34.00 -10.06
C LYS A 144 -14.84 -33.86 -8.68
N ILE A 145 -14.06 -32.80 -8.50
CA ILE A 145 -13.39 -32.46 -7.25
C ILE A 145 -14.32 -31.52 -6.45
N PRO A 146 -14.85 -31.93 -5.28
CA PRO A 146 -15.69 -31.07 -4.47
C PRO A 146 -14.89 -29.92 -3.86
N LEU A 147 -15.48 -28.72 -3.81
CA LEU A 147 -14.88 -27.52 -3.21
C LEU A 147 -15.57 -27.09 -1.91
N ASP A 148 -16.50 -27.89 -1.40
CA ASP A 148 -17.27 -27.58 -0.19
C ASP A 148 -16.39 -27.29 1.03
N SER A 149 -15.23 -27.95 1.16
CA SER A 149 -14.26 -27.67 2.25
C SER A 149 -13.72 -26.24 2.25
N MET A 150 -13.74 -25.55 1.10
CA MET A 150 -13.32 -24.16 1.02
C MET A 150 -14.32 -23.20 1.68
N SER A 151 -15.55 -23.64 1.94
CA SER A 151 -16.60 -22.79 2.52
C SER A 151 -16.33 -22.36 3.97
N ILE A 152 -15.45 -23.06 4.68
CA ILE A 152 -15.07 -22.75 6.07
C ILE A 152 -14.22 -21.47 6.16
N TYR A 153 -13.60 -21.07 5.04
CA TYR A 153 -12.75 -19.88 4.98
C TYR A 153 -13.54 -18.67 4.51
N VAL A 154 -13.54 -17.60 5.31
CA VAL A 154 -14.21 -16.34 4.95
C VAL A 154 -13.41 -15.57 3.90
N SER A 155 -12.08 -15.56 4.04
CA SER A 155 -11.21 -14.76 3.18
C SER A 155 -11.05 -15.37 1.78
N PRO A 156 -11.29 -14.60 0.70
CA PRO A 156 -11.05 -15.05 -0.67
C PRO A 156 -9.58 -15.42 -0.96
N VAL A 157 -8.64 -14.96 -0.13
CA VAL A 157 -7.21 -15.30 -0.26
C VAL A 157 -6.97 -16.79 -0.09
N ARG A 158 -7.80 -17.48 0.68
CA ARG A 158 -7.71 -18.94 0.84
C ARG A 158 -8.01 -19.68 -0.45
N LEU A 159 -9.01 -19.22 -1.21
CA LEU A 159 -9.27 -19.74 -2.56
C LEU A 159 -8.08 -19.44 -3.48
N ALA A 160 -7.54 -18.22 -3.45
CA ALA A 160 -6.36 -17.85 -4.23
C ALA A 160 -5.14 -18.74 -3.92
N GLN A 161 -4.87 -19.01 -2.65
CA GLN A 161 -3.79 -19.91 -2.23
C GLN A 161 -3.99 -21.33 -2.76
N ALA A 162 -5.20 -21.88 -2.60
CA ALA A 162 -5.51 -23.21 -3.10
C ALA A 162 -5.34 -23.30 -4.62
N MET A 163 -5.85 -22.30 -5.35
CA MET A 163 -5.72 -22.24 -6.80
C MET A 163 -4.26 -22.11 -7.23
N TRP A 164 -3.49 -21.19 -6.65
CA TRP A 164 -2.07 -21.02 -6.94
C TRP A 164 -1.28 -22.31 -6.76
N ASN A 165 -1.45 -22.98 -5.62
CA ASN A 165 -0.77 -24.24 -5.31
C ASN A 165 -1.12 -25.37 -6.30
N HIS A 166 -2.33 -25.35 -6.85
CA HIS A 166 -2.78 -26.31 -7.85
C HIS A 166 -2.62 -25.82 -9.29
N SER A 167 -2.06 -24.63 -9.53
CA SER A 167 -2.07 -23.98 -10.84
C SER A 167 -1.45 -24.85 -11.94
N VAL A 168 -0.25 -25.41 -11.71
CA VAL A 168 0.43 -26.31 -12.65
C VAL A 168 -0.43 -27.53 -12.98
N GLN A 169 -1.06 -28.13 -11.96
CA GLN A 169 -1.89 -29.32 -12.12
C GLN A 169 -3.18 -29.00 -12.89
N MET A 170 -3.85 -27.89 -12.53
CA MET A 170 -5.04 -27.41 -13.23
C MET A 170 -4.73 -27.10 -14.69
N HIS A 171 -3.60 -26.44 -14.99
CA HIS A 171 -3.24 -26.10 -16.37
C HIS A 171 -2.98 -27.36 -17.21
N ARG A 172 -2.24 -28.32 -16.64
CA ARG A 172 -2.01 -29.62 -17.29
C ARG A 172 -3.31 -30.36 -17.54
N ARG A 173 -4.20 -30.43 -16.55
CA ARG A 173 -5.47 -31.15 -16.67
C ARG A 173 -6.43 -30.46 -17.64
N GLY A 174 -6.44 -29.13 -17.65
CA GLY A 174 -7.17 -28.31 -18.62
C GLY A 174 -6.73 -28.61 -20.05
N ALA A 175 -5.42 -28.65 -20.31
CA ALA A 175 -4.89 -29.02 -21.62
C ALA A 175 -5.31 -30.43 -22.07
N VAL A 176 -5.25 -31.43 -21.17
CA VAL A 176 -5.70 -32.81 -21.47
C VAL A 176 -7.19 -32.89 -21.78
N LYS A 177 -8.01 -32.09 -21.09
CA LYS A 177 -9.47 -32.06 -21.29
C LYS A 177 -9.93 -31.05 -22.35
N SER A 178 -9.01 -30.36 -23.04
CA SER A 178 -9.32 -29.24 -23.94
C SER A 178 -10.16 -28.12 -23.27
N VAL A 179 -9.98 -27.93 -21.97
CA VAL A 179 -10.60 -26.85 -21.20
C VAL A 179 -9.59 -25.72 -21.04
N LYS A 180 -9.93 -24.55 -21.59
CA LYS A 180 -9.14 -23.33 -21.38
C LYS A 180 -9.31 -22.87 -19.93
N LEU A 181 -8.20 -22.79 -19.19
CA LEU A 181 -8.27 -22.25 -17.83
C LEU A 181 -8.63 -20.76 -17.84
N PRO A 182 -9.41 -20.31 -16.84
CA PRO A 182 -9.87 -18.94 -16.81
C PRO A 182 -8.76 -17.95 -16.50
N THR A 183 -9.00 -16.70 -16.86
CA THR A 183 -8.34 -15.54 -16.26
C THR A 183 -9.31 -14.84 -15.31
N PHE A 184 -8.78 -14.07 -14.37
CA PHE A 184 -9.58 -13.31 -13.40
C PHE A 184 -9.29 -11.81 -13.44
N SER A 185 -10.30 -11.00 -13.16
CA SER A 185 -10.17 -9.56 -12.92
C SER A 185 -11.03 -9.14 -11.73
N ASP A 186 -10.78 -7.91 -11.25
CA ASP A 186 -11.66 -7.22 -10.31
C ASP A 186 -12.02 -8.06 -9.07
N ASN A 187 -13.31 -8.18 -8.76
CA ASN A 187 -13.84 -8.84 -7.57
C ASN A 187 -14.22 -10.31 -7.82
N GLU A 188 -13.86 -10.90 -8.97
CA GLU A 188 -14.33 -12.24 -9.36
C GLU A 188 -13.90 -13.34 -8.37
N PHE A 189 -12.73 -13.21 -7.74
CA PHE A 189 -12.30 -14.12 -6.66
C PHE A 189 -13.21 -14.03 -5.43
N ALA A 190 -13.63 -12.83 -5.05
CA ALA A 190 -14.57 -12.64 -3.94
C ALA A 190 -15.94 -13.23 -4.27
N ASP A 191 -16.43 -13.00 -5.51
CA ASP A 191 -17.70 -13.54 -5.99
C ASP A 191 -17.70 -15.08 -5.99
N LEU A 192 -16.63 -15.71 -6.48
CA LEU A 192 -16.46 -17.17 -6.44
C LEU A 192 -16.46 -17.71 -5.02
N THR A 193 -15.70 -17.08 -4.11
CA THR A 193 -15.70 -17.47 -2.69
C THR A 193 -17.10 -17.33 -2.08
N ALA A 194 -17.81 -16.23 -2.35
CA ALA A 194 -19.18 -16.03 -1.88
C ALA A 194 -20.14 -17.11 -2.39
N TYR A 195 -20.01 -17.51 -3.66
CA TYR A 195 -20.77 -18.62 -4.23
C TYR A 195 -20.47 -19.94 -3.54
N ILE A 196 -19.18 -20.30 -3.40
CA ILE A 196 -18.77 -21.56 -2.77
C ILE A 196 -19.30 -21.64 -1.34
N ARG A 197 -19.17 -20.56 -0.57
CA ARG A 197 -19.70 -20.47 0.80
C ARG A 197 -21.21 -20.65 0.85
N LYS A 198 -21.95 -19.94 -0.02
CA LYS A 198 -23.42 -20.01 -0.04
C LYS A 198 -23.94 -21.37 -0.48
N ALA A 199 -23.31 -21.97 -1.48
CA ALA A 199 -23.78 -23.21 -2.11
C ALA A 199 -23.27 -24.48 -1.42
N SER A 200 -22.23 -24.39 -0.60
CA SER A 200 -21.64 -25.54 0.11
C SER A 200 -22.65 -26.27 0.98
N SER A 201 -22.55 -27.61 0.98
CA SER A 201 -23.30 -28.47 1.90
C SER A 201 -22.69 -28.49 3.30
N LEU A 202 -21.42 -28.09 3.45
CA LEU A 202 -20.79 -27.92 4.75
C LEU A 202 -21.28 -26.61 5.38
N LYS A 203 -21.98 -26.71 6.50
CA LYS A 203 -22.33 -25.58 7.37
C LYS A 203 -21.31 -25.59 8.51
N SER A 204 -20.35 -24.68 8.47
CA SER A 204 -19.47 -24.46 9.61
C SER A 204 -20.11 -23.41 10.52
N GLU A 205 -20.26 -23.72 11.80
CA GLU A 205 -20.60 -22.72 12.82
C GLU A 205 -19.39 -21.83 13.16
N GLU A 206 -18.18 -22.37 12.96
CA GLU A 206 -16.92 -21.64 13.14
C GLU A 206 -16.40 -21.14 11.79
N GLU A 207 -16.51 -19.83 11.57
CA GLU A 207 -15.91 -19.15 10.42
C GLU A 207 -14.43 -18.88 10.68
N ILE A 208 -13.53 -19.35 9.79
CA ILE A 208 -12.10 -19.04 9.90
C ILE A 208 -11.85 -17.67 9.28
N TYR A 209 -11.76 -16.66 10.14
CA TYR A 209 -11.27 -15.33 9.79
C TYR A 209 -9.77 -15.40 9.51
N SER A 210 -9.34 -14.78 8.41
CA SER A 210 -7.92 -14.79 8.01
C SER A 210 -7.30 -13.42 8.25
N TYR A 211 -6.05 -13.45 8.70
CA TYR A 211 -5.20 -12.28 8.80
C TYR A 211 -4.98 -11.67 7.39
N PRO A 212 -5.04 -10.34 7.22
CA PRO A 212 -4.94 -9.72 5.91
C PRO A 212 -3.52 -9.75 5.32
N GLY A 213 -2.52 -10.20 6.11
CA GLY A 213 -1.15 -10.44 5.68
C GLY A 213 -0.16 -9.44 6.25
N ASP A 214 1.00 -9.92 6.69
CA ASP A 214 2.14 -9.13 7.16
C ASP A 214 3.10 -8.92 5.97
N PRO A 215 3.23 -7.69 5.45
CA PRO A 215 4.09 -7.42 4.30
C PRO A 215 5.59 -7.58 4.62
N VAL A 216 6.03 -7.49 5.88
CA VAL A 216 7.42 -7.78 6.26
C VAL A 216 7.69 -9.29 6.13
N LEU A 217 6.76 -10.13 6.61
CA LEU A 217 6.84 -11.57 6.37
C LEU A 217 6.70 -11.89 4.88
N GLY A 218 5.87 -11.15 4.16
CA GLY A 218 5.68 -11.28 2.71
C GLY A 218 6.96 -11.03 1.93
N GLU A 219 7.72 -9.98 2.25
CA GLU A 219 9.02 -9.71 1.63
C GLU A 219 10.00 -10.86 1.86
N LYS A 220 10.07 -11.36 3.11
CA LYS A 220 10.90 -12.51 3.46
C LYS A 220 10.49 -13.75 2.66
N LEU A 221 9.20 -14.06 2.61
CA LEU A 221 8.67 -15.17 1.83
C LEU A 221 8.94 -15.02 0.34
N PHE A 222 8.85 -13.81 -0.21
CA PHE A 222 9.15 -13.52 -1.62
C PHE A 222 10.61 -13.85 -1.95
N LYS A 223 11.55 -13.57 -1.04
CA LYS A 223 12.96 -13.97 -1.15
C LYS A 223 13.13 -15.48 -1.00
N ASP A 224 12.60 -16.05 0.09
CA ASP A 224 12.78 -17.47 0.45
C ASP A 224 12.18 -18.43 -0.57
N LYS A 225 11.04 -18.06 -1.19
CA LYS A 225 10.38 -18.84 -2.25
C LYS A 225 11.02 -18.64 -3.63
N GLY A 226 12.09 -17.85 -3.71
CA GLY A 226 12.90 -17.64 -4.92
C GLY A 226 12.30 -16.66 -5.93
N CYS A 227 11.25 -15.91 -5.57
CA CYS A 227 10.62 -14.94 -6.47
C CYS A 227 11.58 -13.80 -6.85
N TYR A 228 12.46 -13.42 -5.90
CA TYR A 228 13.44 -12.34 -6.06
C TYR A 228 14.40 -12.56 -7.25
N TYR A 229 14.75 -13.81 -7.56
CA TYR A 229 15.66 -14.14 -8.66
C TYR A 229 15.15 -13.62 -10.01
N CYS A 230 13.87 -13.86 -10.33
CA CYS A 230 13.27 -13.44 -11.60
C CYS A 230 12.73 -12.02 -11.56
N HIS A 231 12.23 -11.58 -10.42
CA HIS A 231 11.53 -10.29 -10.31
C HIS A 231 12.43 -9.15 -9.87
N VAL A 232 13.65 -9.40 -9.41
CA VAL A 232 14.55 -8.33 -8.95
C VAL A 232 15.97 -8.48 -9.50
N GLU A 233 16.57 -9.67 -9.39
CA GLU A 233 17.98 -9.88 -9.78
C GLU A 233 18.19 -9.99 -11.29
N LYS A 234 17.32 -10.72 -11.98
CA LYS A 234 17.40 -10.97 -13.42
C LYS A 234 16.26 -10.27 -14.15
N PRO A 235 16.47 -9.79 -15.38
CA PRO A 235 15.42 -9.17 -16.20
C PRO A 235 14.51 -10.25 -16.85
N ILE A 236 14.03 -11.20 -16.06
CA ILE A 236 13.16 -12.30 -16.52
C ILE A 236 11.69 -11.90 -16.33
N GLY A 237 11.36 -11.41 -15.14
CA GLY A 237 10.04 -10.91 -14.80
C GLY A 237 10.04 -9.38 -14.60
N PRO A 238 8.85 -8.76 -14.58
CA PRO A 238 8.75 -7.37 -14.15
C PRO A 238 9.18 -7.24 -12.68
N LYS A 239 9.62 -6.04 -12.31
CA LYS A 239 9.91 -5.69 -10.91
C LYS A 239 8.63 -5.51 -10.11
N PRO A 240 8.64 -5.77 -8.78
CA PRO A 240 7.46 -5.62 -7.92
C PRO A 240 6.78 -4.26 -8.01
N ASP A 241 7.57 -3.18 -8.05
CA ASP A 241 7.07 -1.80 -8.19
C ASP A 241 6.41 -1.49 -9.54
N ARG A 242 6.43 -2.44 -10.48
CA ARG A 242 5.74 -2.38 -11.77
C ARG A 242 4.57 -3.36 -11.85
N PHE A 243 4.30 -4.10 -10.79
CA PHE A 243 3.05 -4.86 -10.71
C PHE A 243 1.95 -3.82 -10.49
N ASN A 244 0.91 -3.84 -11.30
CA ASN A 244 -0.24 -2.96 -11.09
C ASN A 244 -1.05 -3.46 -9.88
N THR A 245 -0.49 -3.33 -8.68
CA THR A 245 -0.96 -3.94 -7.43
C THR A 245 -1.61 -2.96 -6.48
N ASN A 246 -1.87 -1.71 -6.91
CA ASN A 246 -2.68 -0.73 -6.16
C ASN A 246 -4.18 -1.08 -6.23
N GLU A 247 -4.48 -2.32 -5.90
CA GLU A 247 -5.77 -2.98 -6.09
C GLU A 247 -6.11 -3.80 -4.86
N SER A 248 -7.34 -4.34 -4.82
CA SER A 248 -7.72 -5.24 -3.72
C SER A 248 -6.91 -6.54 -3.73
N VAL A 249 -6.86 -7.20 -2.58
CA VAL A 249 -6.24 -8.51 -2.38
C VAL A 249 -6.75 -9.56 -3.39
N THR A 250 -8.03 -9.49 -3.74
CA THR A 250 -8.66 -10.40 -4.71
C THR A 250 -8.24 -10.11 -6.15
N ALA A 251 -8.06 -8.84 -6.50
CA ALA A 251 -7.56 -8.43 -7.79
C ALA A 251 -6.08 -8.81 -7.96
N ILE A 252 -5.25 -8.64 -6.91
CA ILE A 252 -3.85 -9.10 -6.92
C ILE A 252 -3.78 -10.62 -7.05
N ALA A 253 -4.63 -11.36 -6.34
CA ALA A 253 -4.75 -12.81 -6.53
C ALA A 253 -5.11 -13.17 -7.98
N GLY A 254 -5.99 -12.40 -8.63
CA GLY A 254 -6.28 -12.50 -10.05
C GLY A 254 -5.08 -12.30 -10.95
N ILE A 255 -4.29 -11.25 -10.71
CA ILE A 255 -3.05 -10.96 -11.43
C ILE A 255 -2.06 -12.13 -11.27
N MET A 256 -1.88 -12.62 -10.05
CA MET A 256 -1.01 -13.77 -9.76
C MET A 256 -1.47 -15.02 -10.53
N TRP A 257 -2.74 -15.38 -10.44
CA TRP A 257 -3.29 -16.51 -11.19
C TRP A 257 -3.09 -16.36 -12.71
N ASN A 258 -3.40 -15.19 -13.27
CA ASN A 258 -3.20 -14.94 -14.69
C ASN A 258 -1.73 -15.06 -15.11
N HIS A 259 -0.81 -14.81 -14.19
CA HIS A 259 0.63 -14.93 -14.39
C HIS A 259 1.16 -16.37 -14.20
N SER A 260 0.43 -17.26 -13.51
CA SER A 260 0.94 -18.55 -13.06
C SER A 260 1.39 -19.48 -14.18
N ALA A 261 0.72 -19.47 -15.33
CA ALA A 261 1.12 -20.29 -16.48
C ALA A 261 2.49 -19.88 -17.05
N LYS A 262 2.73 -18.57 -17.19
CA LYS A 262 4.00 -18.02 -17.66
C LYS A 262 5.11 -18.31 -16.65
N MET A 263 4.82 -18.14 -15.36
CA MET A 263 5.76 -18.53 -14.30
C MET A 263 6.06 -20.02 -14.33
N ALA A 264 5.07 -20.89 -14.44
CA ALA A 264 5.27 -22.34 -14.49
C ALA A 264 6.19 -22.75 -15.65
N ALA A 265 6.03 -22.14 -16.83
CA ALA A 265 6.92 -22.37 -17.97
C ALA A 265 8.36 -21.91 -17.68
N ALA A 266 8.53 -20.70 -17.11
CA ALA A 266 9.85 -20.20 -16.73
C ALA A 266 10.52 -21.08 -15.66
N MET A 267 9.78 -21.49 -14.63
CA MET A 267 10.27 -22.37 -13.57
C MET A 267 10.71 -23.74 -14.12
N LYS A 268 9.96 -24.30 -15.07
CA LYS A 268 10.34 -25.52 -15.77
C LYS A 268 11.66 -25.36 -16.52
N THR A 269 11.82 -24.27 -17.28
CA THR A 269 13.07 -23.97 -18.01
C THR A 269 14.26 -23.81 -17.07
N LEU A 270 14.05 -23.14 -15.94
CA LEU A 270 15.08 -22.93 -14.90
C LEU A 270 15.29 -24.15 -14.00
N LYS A 271 14.56 -25.25 -14.22
CA LYS A 271 14.57 -26.46 -13.38
C LYS A 271 14.35 -26.15 -11.89
N LYS A 272 13.48 -25.19 -11.59
CA LYS A 272 13.10 -24.81 -10.22
C LYS A 272 11.68 -25.30 -9.90
N PRO A 273 11.40 -25.71 -8.65
CA PRO A 273 10.05 -26.09 -8.25
C PRO A 273 9.12 -24.88 -8.25
N PHE A 274 7.87 -25.06 -8.67
CA PHE A 274 6.87 -24.00 -8.58
C PHE A 274 6.59 -23.66 -7.10
N PRO A 275 6.60 -22.39 -6.69
CA PRO A 275 6.46 -22.03 -5.28
C PRO A 275 5.04 -22.32 -4.79
N THR A 276 4.92 -22.89 -3.60
CA THR A 276 3.63 -23.13 -2.92
C THR A 276 3.58 -22.40 -1.58
N PHE A 277 2.36 -22.12 -1.11
CA PHE A 277 2.09 -21.38 0.11
C PHE A 277 1.24 -22.18 1.09
N THR A 278 1.49 -22.01 2.38
CA THR A 278 0.75 -22.63 3.49
C THR A 278 0.36 -21.57 4.52
N GLY A 279 -0.59 -21.87 5.42
CA GLY A 279 -1.01 -20.90 6.44
C GLY A 279 -1.39 -19.57 5.80
N ASP A 280 -0.91 -18.45 6.33
CA ASP A 280 -1.20 -17.11 5.81
C ASP A 280 -0.15 -16.60 4.81
N GLN A 281 0.78 -17.45 4.35
CA GLN A 281 1.89 -17.05 3.47
C GLN A 281 1.42 -16.39 2.16
N MET A 282 0.29 -16.82 1.59
CA MET A 282 -0.26 -16.15 0.40
C MET A 282 -0.73 -14.73 0.74
N ALA A 283 -1.38 -14.53 1.89
CA ALA A 283 -1.82 -13.21 2.33
C ALA A 283 -0.62 -12.30 2.59
N ASP A 284 0.42 -12.81 3.26
CA ASP A 284 1.66 -12.07 3.52
C ASP A 284 2.32 -11.60 2.22
N VAL A 285 2.51 -12.50 1.24
CA VAL A 285 3.11 -12.13 -0.05
C VAL A 285 2.24 -11.14 -0.81
N ILE A 286 0.92 -11.32 -0.86
CA ILE A 286 0.03 -10.37 -1.54
C ILE A 286 0.06 -9.00 -0.84
N SER A 287 0.10 -8.96 0.49
CA SER A 287 0.26 -7.74 1.28
C SER A 287 1.58 -7.03 0.96
N TYR A 288 2.69 -7.77 0.87
CA TYR A 288 3.98 -7.23 0.43
C TYR A 288 3.89 -6.61 -0.98
N LEU A 289 3.33 -7.33 -1.95
CA LEU A 289 3.17 -6.82 -3.32
C LEU A 289 2.28 -5.58 -3.40
N TYR A 290 1.29 -5.46 -2.51
CA TYR A 290 0.44 -4.26 -2.40
C TYR A 290 1.24 -3.03 -1.96
N PHE A 291 2.11 -3.17 -0.95
CA PHE A 291 2.94 -2.06 -0.48
C PHE A 291 4.07 -1.71 -1.45
N GLU A 292 4.67 -2.68 -2.14
CA GLU A 292 5.65 -2.40 -3.19
C GLU A 292 5.08 -1.62 -4.38
N GLY A 293 3.78 -1.77 -4.65
CA GLY A 293 3.06 -0.99 -5.67
C GLY A 293 2.80 0.47 -5.29
N SER A 294 3.07 0.85 -4.02
CA SER A 294 2.77 2.19 -3.51
C SER A 294 3.44 3.28 -4.35
N PRO A 295 2.71 4.35 -4.74
CA PRO A 295 3.26 5.41 -5.55
C PRO A 295 4.48 6.07 -4.90
N LYS A 296 5.50 6.35 -5.71
CA LYS A 296 6.71 7.06 -5.29
C LYS A 296 6.54 8.56 -5.54
N THR A 297 6.74 9.37 -4.51
CA THR A 297 6.74 10.84 -4.64
C THR A 297 8.13 11.34 -4.99
N ALA A 298 8.26 12.15 -6.03
CA ALA A 298 9.50 12.84 -6.38
C ALA A 298 9.74 14.05 -5.45
N GLY A 299 10.99 14.46 -5.28
CA GLY A 299 11.36 15.64 -4.50
C GLY A 299 12.87 15.84 -4.48
N SER A 300 13.30 17.09 -4.36
CA SER A 300 14.70 17.48 -4.21
C SER A 300 14.86 18.59 -3.18
N GLU A 301 16.06 18.71 -2.61
CA GLU A 301 16.43 19.77 -1.66
C GLU A 301 16.34 21.16 -2.33
N GLU A 302 16.78 21.30 -3.59
CA GLU A 302 16.80 22.58 -4.30
C GLU A 302 15.38 23.11 -4.52
N LEU A 303 14.46 22.22 -4.89
CA LEU A 303 13.05 22.56 -4.98
C LEU A 303 12.51 22.94 -3.59
N GLY A 304 12.90 22.22 -2.53
CA GLY A 304 12.52 22.54 -1.16
C GLY A 304 12.96 23.93 -0.72
N ALA A 305 14.21 24.31 -1.03
CA ALA A 305 14.77 25.62 -0.71
C ALA A 305 14.01 26.76 -1.40
N ARG A 306 13.61 26.57 -2.66
CA ARG A 306 12.77 27.54 -3.39
C ARG A 306 11.38 27.63 -2.77
N LEU A 307 10.72 26.50 -2.59
CA LEU A 307 9.37 26.43 -2.01
C LEU A 307 9.30 27.03 -0.61
N PHE A 308 10.33 26.83 0.22
CA PHE A 308 10.38 27.41 1.56
C PHE A 308 10.29 28.95 1.54
N LYS A 309 10.82 29.59 0.50
CA LYS A 309 10.68 31.04 0.28
C LYS A 309 9.34 31.38 -0.34
N GLU A 310 8.99 30.72 -1.45
CA GLU A 310 7.79 31.01 -2.25
C GLU A 310 6.47 30.76 -1.49
N LYS A 311 6.43 29.73 -0.65
CA LYS A 311 5.27 29.39 0.21
C LYS A 311 5.24 30.23 1.49
N GLY A 312 6.18 31.14 1.68
CA GLY A 312 6.21 32.10 2.79
C GLY A 312 6.79 31.58 4.10
N CYS A 313 7.26 30.33 4.16
CA CYS A 313 7.86 29.74 5.38
C CYS A 313 9.06 30.56 5.88
N ALA A 314 9.86 31.09 4.96
CA ALA A 314 11.02 31.93 5.27
C ALA A 314 10.67 33.22 6.02
N SER A 315 9.45 33.75 5.87
CA SER A 315 9.04 34.97 6.59
C SER A 315 8.97 34.78 8.10
N CYS A 316 8.86 33.52 8.55
CA CYS A 316 8.91 33.17 9.96
C CYS A 316 10.20 32.42 10.32
N HIS A 317 10.62 31.47 9.51
CA HIS A 317 11.71 30.56 9.88
C HIS A 317 13.10 31.03 9.46
N VAL A 318 13.24 32.27 8.98
CA VAL A 318 14.52 32.92 8.70
C VAL A 318 14.59 34.24 9.45
N GLY A 319 15.58 34.37 10.35
CA GLY A 319 15.80 35.56 11.17
C GLY A 319 14.83 35.64 12.36
N GLY A 320 15.37 35.93 13.55
CA GLY A 320 14.60 36.07 14.80
C GLY A 320 13.51 37.12 14.66
N ASN A 321 12.32 36.66 14.29
CA ASN A 321 11.18 37.52 14.07
C ASN A 321 10.46 37.82 15.40
N GLN A 322 9.55 38.79 15.36
CA GLN A 322 8.69 39.16 16.48
C GLN A 322 7.78 38.03 17.01
N PHE A 323 7.65 36.92 16.27
CA PHE A 323 6.82 35.76 16.60
C PHE A 323 7.61 34.64 17.32
N GLN A 324 8.91 34.84 17.58
CA GLN A 324 9.80 33.87 18.24
C GLN A 324 9.81 32.49 17.57
N ALA A 325 9.58 32.43 16.25
CA ALA A 325 9.61 31.17 15.53
C ALA A 325 11.05 30.60 15.48
N PRO A 326 11.25 29.28 15.68
CA PRO A 326 12.56 28.67 15.50
C PRO A 326 13.04 28.88 14.06
N THR A 327 14.35 29.12 13.91
CA THR A 327 14.98 29.18 12.58
C THR A 327 14.95 27.81 11.94
N VAL A 328 15.07 27.76 10.60
CA VAL A 328 15.02 26.50 9.84
C VAL A 328 16.02 25.45 10.34
N GLU A 329 17.18 25.85 10.84
CA GLU A 329 18.21 24.98 11.42
C GLU A 329 17.76 24.31 12.73
N LYS A 330 16.75 24.88 13.39
CA LYS A 330 16.19 24.43 14.68
C LYS A 330 14.80 23.78 14.56
N LEU A 331 14.30 23.58 13.33
CA LEU A 331 13.02 22.90 13.12
C LEU A 331 13.09 21.39 13.35
N GLY A 332 14.30 20.83 13.31
CA GLY A 332 14.59 19.42 13.55
C GLY A 332 15.65 19.23 14.64
N PRO A 333 16.39 18.11 14.62
CA PRO A 333 16.32 17.05 13.61
C PRO A 333 15.01 16.26 13.70
N PHE A 334 14.62 15.65 12.60
CA PHE A 334 13.59 14.60 12.61
C PHE A 334 14.28 13.24 12.57
N HIS A 335 13.76 12.22 13.26
CA HIS A 335 14.37 10.88 13.15
C HIS A 335 14.05 10.26 11.79
N ASP A 336 12.86 10.53 11.26
CA ASP A 336 12.42 10.10 9.93
C ASP A 336 11.45 11.11 9.30
N LYS A 337 10.96 10.79 8.09
CA LYS A 337 10.02 11.64 7.35
C LYS A 337 8.65 11.73 8.04
N GLU A 338 8.26 10.73 8.82
CA GLU A 338 6.98 10.70 9.49
C GLU A 338 6.95 11.62 10.71
N ASP A 339 8.07 11.75 11.43
CA ASP A 339 8.22 12.78 12.46
C ASP A 339 8.05 14.19 11.88
N PHE A 340 8.64 14.47 10.71
CA PHE A 340 8.42 15.74 10.01
C PHE A 340 6.94 15.94 9.65
N MET A 341 6.28 14.90 9.12
CA MET A 341 4.87 14.99 8.71
C MET A 341 3.94 15.23 9.90
N ALA A 342 4.18 14.54 11.02
CA ALA A 342 3.46 14.74 12.26
C ALA A 342 3.69 16.14 12.82
N ALA A 343 4.95 16.61 12.87
CA ALA A 343 5.29 17.94 13.33
C ALA A 343 4.62 19.04 12.50
N LEU A 344 4.59 18.89 11.17
CA LEU A 344 3.93 19.87 10.29
C LEU A 344 2.41 19.91 10.53
N TRP A 345 1.76 18.77 10.70
CA TRP A 345 0.33 18.69 11.04
C TRP A 345 0.02 19.34 12.40
N ASN A 346 0.82 19.03 13.42
CA ASN A 346 0.65 19.55 14.77
C ASN A 346 0.92 21.06 14.83
N HIS A 347 1.82 21.57 13.98
CA HIS A 347 2.16 22.99 13.92
C HIS A 347 1.13 23.83 13.14
N ALA A 348 0.32 23.20 12.27
CA ALA A 348 -0.61 23.90 11.38
C ALA A 348 -1.56 24.89 12.08
N PRO A 349 -2.20 24.59 13.24
CA PRO A 349 -3.09 25.55 13.90
C PRO A 349 -2.42 26.88 14.26
N ARG A 350 -1.15 26.82 14.71
CA ARG A 350 -0.39 28.04 15.06
C ARG A 350 -0.04 28.84 13.82
N MET A 351 0.32 28.17 12.72
CA MET A 351 0.56 28.84 11.44
C MET A 351 -0.72 29.47 10.89
N GLU A 352 -1.84 28.77 10.97
CA GLU A 352 -3.16 29.26 10.55
C GLU A 352 -3.56 30.53 11.30
N GLU A 353 -3.50 30.50 12.63
CA GLU A 353 -3.82 31.65 13.48
C GLU A 353 -2.99 32.89 13.09
N LEU A 354 -1.67 32.72 12.95
CA LEU A 354 -0.76 33.81 12.62
C LEU A 354 -0.95 34.32 11.19
N LEU A 355 -1.18 33.44 10.22
CA LEU A 355 -1.42 33.84 8.83
C LEU A 355 -2.77 34.56 8.69
N LEU A 356 -3.82 34.07 9.35
CA LEU A 356 -5.13 34.70 9.35
C LEU A 356 -5.08 36.10 9.97
N SER A 357 -4.28 36.30 11.03
CA SER A 357 -4.06 37.63 11.62
C SER A 357 -3.46 38.66 10.64
N LYS A 358 -2.86 38.18 9.54
CA LYS A 358 -2.26 38.97 8.47
C LYS A 358 -3.08 38.96 7.18
N GLY A 359 -4.32 38.46 7.21
CA GLY A 359 -5.16 38.31 6.03
C GLY A 359 -4.61 37.30 5.01
N LYS A 360 -3.85 36.30 5.48
CA LYS A 360 -3.29 35.23 4.64
C LYS A 360 -3.88 33.88 5.03
N GLU A 361 -3.91 32.96 4.07
CA GLU A 361 -4.29 31.56 4.28
C GLU A 361 -3.04 30.66 4.33
N LEU A 362 -3.21 29.41 4.77
CA LEU A 362 -2.14 28.42 4.61
C LEU A 362 -1.82 28.25 3.12
N PRO A 363 -0.52 28.16 2.76
CA PRO A 363 -0.15 27.85 1.40
C PRO A 363 -0.57 26.42 1.08
N LYS A 364 -1.12 26.16 -0.12
CA LYS A 364 -1.36 24.79 -0.58
C LYS A 364 -0.05 24.03 -0.74
N LEU A 365 -0.02 22.77 -0.34
CA LEU A 365 1.15 21.91 -0.45
C LEU A 365 0.84 20.66 -1.26
N LEU A 366 1.49 20.50 -2.41
CA LEU A 366 1.42 19.28 -3.21
C LEU A 366 2.33 18.18 -2.64
N PRO A 367 2.09 16.89 -2.93
CA PRO A 367 2.88 15.80 -2.34
C PRO A 367 4.39 15.92 -2.59
N ASN A 368 4.78 16.28 -3.82
CA ASN A 368 6.18 16.51 -4.18
C ASN A 368 6.78 17.73 -3.48
N GLU A 369 5.97 18.76 -3.22
CA GLU A 369 6.38 19.95 -2.46
C GLU A 369 6.64 19.61 -1.00
N VAL A 370 5.75 18.82 -0.37
CA VAL A 370 5.95 18.33 1.01
C VAL A 370 7.25 17.55 1.12
N LYS A 371 7.50 16.60 0.20
CA LYS A 371 8.76 15.84 0.19
C LYS A 371 9.97 16.75 0.00
N SER A 372 9.90 17.72 -0.91
CA SER A 372 10.98 18.68 -1.13
C SER A 372 11.27 19.55 0.09
N LEU A 373 10.22 20.04 0.77
CA LEU A 373 10.36 20.79 2.02
C LEU A 373 11.01 19.95 3.12
N TYR A 374 10.59 18.69 3.28
CA TYR A 374 11.24 17.76 4.21
C TYR A 374 12.74 17.63 3.92
N LEU A 375 13.11 17.33 2.67
CA LEU A 375 14.51 17.14 2.28
C LEU A 375 15.36 18.38 2.57
N PHE A 376 14.84 19.57 2.27
CA PHE A 376 15.52 20.83 2.55
C PHE A 376 15.69 21.10 4.05
N ILE A 377 14.63 20.96 4.84
CA ILE A 377 14.68 21.25 6.29
C ILE A 377 15.57 20.21 6.99
N ASP A 378 15.47 18.94 6.62
CA ASP A 378 16.32 17.88 7.17
C ASP A 378 17.81 18.14 6.86
N ALA A 379 18.14 18.56 5.64
CA ALA A 379 19.51 18.94 5.28
C ALA A 379 20.02 20.13 6.10
N LYS A 380 19.21 21.18 6.30
CA LYS A 380 19.59 22.35 7.10
C LYS A 380 19.79 22.04 8.58
N THR A 381 18.92 21.23 9.15
CA THR A 381 19.01 20.84 10.57
C THR A 381 20.19 19.93 10.84
N LYS A 382 20.55 19.04 9.90
CA LYS A 382 21.74 18.20 10.00
C LYS A 382 23.04 18.99 9.85
N ALA A 383 23.08 19.98 8.95
CA ALA A 383 24.27 20.81 8.74
C ALA A 383 24.59 21.77 9.90
N ALA A 384 23.61 22.03 10.77
CA ALA A 384 23.77 22.90 11.94
C ALA A 384 24.23 22.17 13.22
N LYS A 385 24.37 20.85 13.16
CA LYS A 385 24.94 19.99 14.21
C LYS A 385 26.36 19.61 13.84
#